data_AF-A0A7J9JC07-F1
#
_entry.id   AF-A0A7J9JC07-F1
#
_cell.length_a   1.000
_cell.length_b   1.000
_cell.length_c   1.000
_cell.angle_alpha   90.00
_cell.angle_beta   90.00
_cell.angle_gamma   90.00
#
_symmetry.space_group_name_H-M   'P 1'
#
loop_
_entity.id
_entity.type
_entity.pdbx_description
1 polymer ?
#
loop_
_entity_poly.entity_id
_entity_poly.type
_entity_poly.pdbx_seq_one_letter_code
_entity_poly.pdbx_strand_id
1 'polypeptide(L)'
;MATDDIPLDDKAKRMRDLLSSFYYPYHGSSPKAHSNYENLDSINSASFDPEHYMNLLVQKSNLEELLRKHVEMAAEIKNLDTDLQMLVYENYNKFISATDAIKWMKSNIVGMEANMEQLLDKIMSVQSRSDRVNTSLFEKREHIEKLHRTRNLLRKVQGKLFSDSESIQARAEAAVLLKQLDFPVCIETFRSDFKLD
;
A
#
# COMPACT_ATOMS: atom_id res chain seq x y z
N MET A 1 -23.86 -5.41 -27.02
CA MET A 1 -22.90 -6.01 -26.08
C MET A 1 -23.06 -5.27 -24.76
N ALA A 2 -23.93 -5.75 -23.88
CA ALA A 2 -24.14 -5.17 -22.55
C ALA A 2 -23.15 -5.84 -21.60
N THR A 3 -22.23 -5.05 -21.05
CA THR A 3 -21.36 -5.48 -19.95
C THR A 3 -22.16 -5.39 -18.67
N ASP A 4 -22.68 -6.53 -18.23
CA ASP A 4 -23.27 -6.71 -16.90
C ASP A 4 -22.16 -6.57 -15.85
N ASP A 5 -21.94 -5.36 -15.37
CA ASP A 5 -21.18 -5.07 -14.15
C ASP A 5 -22.02 -5.53 -12.95
N ILE A 6 -22.04 -6.85 -12.73
CA ILE A 6 -22.61 -7.44 -11.51
C ILE A 6 -21.73 -6.99 -10.34
N PRO A 7 -22.29 -6.29 -9.32
CA PRO A 7 -21.52 -5.82 -8.18
C PRO A 7 -20.76 -6.99 -7.52
N LEU A 8 -19.46 -6.80 -7.29
CA LEU A 8 -18.54 -7.79 -6.69
C LEU A 8 -19.08 -8.46 -5.41
N ASP A 9 -19.99 -7.80 -4.70
CA ASP A 9 -20.62 -8.28 -3.48
C ASP A 9 -21.53 -9.51 -3.72
N ASP A 10 -22.22 -9.59 -4.86
CA ASP A 10 -23.13 -10.73 -5.15
C ASP A 10 -22.35 -12.03 -5.35
N LYS A 11 -21.19 -11.97 -6.00
CA LYS A 11 -20.31 -13.13 -6.17
C LYS A 11 -19.74 -13.59 -4.83
N ALA A 12 -19.30 -12.64 -4.01
CA ALA A 12 -18.76 -12.93 -2.67
C ALA A 12 -19.85 -13.48 -1.73
N LYS A 13 -21.09 -13.00 -1.85
CA LYS A 13 -22.24 -13.49 -1.08
C LYS A 13 -22.65 -14.90 -1.51
N ARG A 14 -22.74 -15.18 -2.82
CA ARG A 14 -23.00 -16.54 -3.34
C ARG A 14 -21.92 -17.54 -2.92
N MET A 15 -20.66 -17.14 -2.95
CA MET A 15 -19.55 -17.99 -2.55
C MET A 15 -19.55 -18.26 -1.03
N ARG A 16 -19.93 -17.27 -0.22
CA ARG A 16 -20.15 -17.45 1.23
C ARG A 16 -21.33 -18.37 1.53
N ASP A 17 -22.48 -18.20 0.86
CA ASP A 17 -23.65 -19.07 1.05
C ASP A 17 -23.34 -20.51 0.65
N LEU A 18 -22.63 -20.69 -0.47
CA LEU A 18 -22.18 -22.00 -0.92
C LEU A 18 -21.25 -22.66 0.11
N LEU A 19 -20.23 -21.94 0.58
CA LEU A 19 -19.34 -22.43 1.63
C LEU A 19 -20.10 -22.71 2.93
N SER A 20 -21.05 -21.86 3.31
CA SER A 20 -21.86 -22.04 4.52
C SER A 20 -22.66 -23.34 4.48
N SER A 21 -23.17 -23.72 3.29
CA SER A 21 -23.88 -24.99 3.11
C SER A 21 -23.01 -26.24 3.33
N PHE A 22 -21.69 -26.13 3.12
CA PHE A 22 -20.76 -27.24 3.33
C PHE A 22 -20.26 -27.34 4.78
N TYR A 23 -20.16 -26.23 5.50
CA TYR A 23 -19.50 -26.18 6.81
C TYR A 23 -20.43 -25.91 8.00
N TYR A 24 -21.68 -25.52 7.78
CA TYR A 24 -22.69 -25.33 8.83
C TYR A 24 -24.01 -26.09 8.50
N PRO A 25 -24.06 -27.40 8.71
CA PRO A 25 -25.33 -28.11 8.83
C PRO A 25 -25.98 -27.63 10.13
N TYR A 26 -27.02 -26.79 10.04
CA TYR A 26 -27.84 -26.41 11.19
C TYR A 26 -28.32 -27.66 11.93
N HIS A 27 -27.83 -27.84 13.16
CA HIS A 27 -28.38 -28.78 14.12
C HIS A 27 -29.81 -28.37 14.45
N GLY A 28 -30.81 -29.10 13.97
CA GLY A 28 -32.21 -28.80 14.29
C GLY A 28 -33.26 -29.53 13.45
N SER A 29 -32.88 -30.09 12.31
CA SER A 29 -33.81 -30.88 11.49
C SER A 29 -33.20 -32.24 11.24
N SER A 30 -33.72 -33.24 11.95
CA SER A 30 -33.50 -34.65 11.67
C SER A 30 -33.40 -34.88 10.16
N PRO A 31 -32.33 -35.50 9.65
CA PRO A 31 -32.37 -35.98 8.28
C PRO A 31 -33.51 -36.99 8.27
N LYS A 32 -34.58 -36.69 7.52
CA LYS A 32 -35.44 -37.76 7.04
C LYS A 32 -34.49 -38.61 6.22
N ALA A 33 -34.08 -39.73 6.82
CA ALA A 33 -33.45 -40.81 6.11
C ALA A 33 -34.34 -41.06 4.89
N HIS A 34 -33.89 -40.61 3.73
CA HIS A 34 -34.34 -41.20 2.49
C HIS A 34 -33.87 -42.64 2.61
N SER A 35 -34.79 -43.49 3.05
CA SER A 35 -34.72 -44.94 2.94
C SER A 35 -34.72 -45.29 1.45
N ASN A 36 -33.65 -44.95 0.77
CA ASN A 36 -33.19 -45.79 -0.30
C ASN A 36 -32.63 -46.98 0.44
N TYR A 37 -33.32 -48.10 0.36
CA TYR A 37 -32.80 -49.41 0.70
C TYR A 37 -31.33 -49.44 0.28
N GLU A 38 -30.41 -49.28 1.23
CA GLU A 38 -29.01 -49.61 0.98
C GLU A 38 -29.07 -51.04 0.54
N ASN A 39 -28.89 -51.24 -0.76
CA ASN A 39 -28.80 -52.55 -1.34
C ASN A 39 -27.66 -53.21 -0.57
N LEU A 40 -27.98 -54.19 0.27
CA LEU A 40 -27.00 -54.91 1.11
C LEU A 40 -25.87 -55.53 0.25
N ASP A 41 -26.06 -55.54 -1.07
CA ASP A 41 -25.15 -55.95 -2.12
C ASP A 41 -24.23 -54.81 -2.63
N SER A 42 -24.23 -53.61 -2.03
CA SER A 42 -23.43 -52.47 -2.48
C SER A 42 -21.98 -52.55 -1.95
N ILE A 43 -21.02 -52.68 -2.87
CA ILE A 43 -19.57 -52.75 -2.57
C ILE A 43 -19.02 -51.51 -1.84
N ASN A 44 -19.75 -50.39 -1.86
CA ASN A 44 -19.36 -49.12 -1.23
C ASN A 44 -19.97 -48.93 0.17
N SER A 45 -20.75 -49.89 0.67
CA SER A 45 -21.32 -49.81 2.02
C SER A 45 -20.24 -50.00 3.10
N ALA A 46 -20.37 -49.27 4.21
CA ALA A 46 -19.46 -49.40 5.36
C ALA A 46 -19.51 -50.79 6.03
N SER A 47 -20.57 -51.57 5.79
CA SER A 47 -20.75 -52.93 6.29
C SER A 47 -20.63 -53.99 5.19
N PHE A 48 -19.84 -53.74 4.14
CA PHE A 48 -19.63 -54.67 3.05
C PHE A 48 -19.05 -56.00 3.55
N ASP A 49 -19.73 -57.11 3.25
CA ASP A 49 -19.26 -58.48 3.49
C ASP A 49 -18.89 -59.15 2.15
N PRO A 50 -17.58 -59.36 1.88
CA PRO A 50 -17.10 -59.98 0.65
C PRO A 50 -17.65 -61.39 0.44
N GLU A 51 -17.76 -62.20 1.50
CA GLU A 51 -18.20 -63.59 1.41
C GLU A 51 -19.69 -63.65 1.01
N HIS A 52 -20.53 -62.82 1.61
CA HIS A 52 -21.95 -62.75 1.29
C HIS A 52 -22.19 -62.23 -0.14
N TYR A 53 -21.49 -61.16 -0.53
CA TYR A 53 -21.58 -60.58 -1.86
C TYR A 53 -21.18 -61.58 -2.95
N MET A 54 -20.05 -62.29 -2.77
CA MET A 54 -19.57 -63.26 -3.76
C MET A 54 -20.49 -64.47 -3.89
N ASN A 55 -21.02 -65.00 -2.78
CA ASN A 55 -22.00 -66.10 -2.82
C ASN A 55 -23.26 -65.71 -3.61
N LEU A 56 -23.75 -64.49 -3.41
CA LEU A 56 -24.91 -63.97 -4.11
C LEU A 56 -24.62 -63.72 -5.60
N LEU A 57 -23.42 -63.21 -5.92
CA LEU A 57 -22.98 -62.95 -7.29
C LEU A 57 -22.86 -64.25 -8.10
N VAL A 58 -22.25 -65.30 -7.52
CA VAL A 58 -22.15 -66.62 -8.18
C VAL A 58 -23.52 -67.27 -8.37
N GLN A 59 -24.47 -67.07 -7.46
CA GLN A 59 -25.83 -67.59 -7.61
C GLN A 59 -26.66 -66.85 -8.68
N LYS A 60 -26.43 -65.54 -8.85
CA LYS A 60 -27.24 -64.68 -9.74
C LYS A 60 -26.65 -64.50 -11.14
N SER A 61 -25.36 -64.77 -11.35
CA SER A 61 -24.65 -64.49 -12.59
C SER A 61 -24.18 -65.77 -13.29
N ASN A 62 -24.15 -65.73 -14.63
CA ASN A 62 -23.49 -66.79 -15.40
C ASN A 62 -21.98 -66.52 -15.54
N LEU A 63 -21.22 -67.51 -16.03
CA LEU A 63 -19.76 -67.43 -16.14
C LEU A 63 -19.27 -66.25 -16.99
N GLU A 64 -19.97 -65.92 -18.07
CA GLU A 64 -19.60 -64.80 -18.95
C GLU A 64 -19.74 -63.46 -18.23
N GLU A 65 -20.82 -63.28 -17.47
CA GLU A 65 -21.02 -62.08 -16.65
C GLU A 65 -19.98 -61.97 -15.55
N LEU A 66 -19.62 -63.09 -14.92
CA LEU A 66 -18.59 -63.12 -13.88
C LEU A 66 -17.22 -62.74 -14.44
N LEU A 67 -16.86 -63.24 -15.62
CA LEU A 67 -15.63 -62.86 -16.32
C LEU A 67 -15.62 -61.38 -16.71
N ARG A 68 -16.73 -60.87 -17.25
CA ARG A 68 -16.88 -59.44 -17.57
C ARG A 68 -16.69 -58.58 -16.31
N LYS A 69 -17.30 -58.98 -15.18
CA LYS A 69 -17.16 -58.27 -13.90
C LYS A 69 -15.73 -58.28 -13.38
N HIS A 70 -15.02 -59.40 -13.51
CA HIS A 70 -13.60 -59.47 -13.16
C HIS A 70 -12.76 -58.50 -14.00
N VAL A 71 -12.98 -58.44 -15.31
CA VAL A 71 -12.25 -57.52 -16.20
C VAL A 71 -12.56 -56.05 -15.88
N GLU A 72 -13.84 -55.73 -15.63
CA GLU A 72 -14.29 -54.39 -15.23
C GLU A 72 -13.60 -53.96 -13.93
N MET A 73 -13.63 -54.82 -12.91
CA MET A 73 -13.01 -54.54 -11.60
C MET A 73 -11.49 -54.38 -11.71
N ALA A 74 -10.81 -55.20 -12.51
CA ALA A 74 -9.38 -55.05 -12.75
C ALA A 74 -9.03 -53.71 -13.42
N ALA A 75 -9.86 -53.24 -14.34
CA ALA A 75 -9.70 -51.92 -14.95
C ALA A 75 -9.97 -50.79 -13.94
N GLU A 76 -11.00 -50.93 -13.10
CA GLU A 76 -11.35 -49.96 -12.06
C GLU A 76 -10.25 -49.83 -11.01
N ILE A 77 -9.68 -50.95 -10.53
CA ILE A 77 -8.53 -50.95 -9.61
C ILE A 77 -7.36 -50.14 -10.19
N LYS A 78 -7.05 -50.34 -11.47
CA LYS A 78 -5.96 -49.62 -12.15
C LYS A 78 -6.26 -48.13 -12.30
N ASN A 79 -7.50 -47.77 -12.62
CA ASN A 79 -7.91 -46.37 -12.73
C ASN A 79 -7.83 -45.67 -11.37
N LEU A 80 -8.30 -46.31 -10.30
CA LEU A 80 -8.21 -45.79 -8.93
C LEU A 80 -6.75 -45.57 -8.48
N ASP A 81 -5.84 -46.48 -8.82
CA ASP A 81 -4.40 -46.30 -8.55
C ASP A 81 -3.84 -45.08 -9.31
N THR A 82 -4.23 -44.93 -10.58
CA THR A 82 -3.80 -43.78 -11.41
C THR A 82 -4.35 -42.47 -10.83
N ASP A 83 -5.62 -42.43 -10.43
CA ASP A 83 -6.26 -41.26 -9.82
C ASP A 83 -5.62 -40.89 -8.48
N LEU A 84 -5.29 -41.89 -7.66
CA LEU A 84 -4.55 -41.68 -6.42
C LEU A 84 -3.18 -41.06 -6.69
N GLN A 85 -2.43 -41.59 -7.67
CA GLN A 85 -1.14 -41.04 -8.07
C GLN A 85 -1.26 -39.59 -8.57
N MET A 86 -2.26 -39.29 -9.40
CA MET A 86 -2.51 -37.93 -9.87
C MET A 86 -2.85 -36.98 -8.72
N LEU A 87 -3.69 -37.40 -7.78
CA LEU A 87 -4.05 -36.60 -6.61
C LEU A 87 -2.82 -36.25 -5.76
N VAL A 88 -1.96 -37.25 -5.51
CA VAL A 88 -0.71 -37.07 -4.78
C VAL A 88 0.21 -36.09 -5.52
N TYR A 89 0.35 -36.23 -6.84
CA TYR A 89 1.15 -35.33 -7.67
C TYR A 89 0.64 -33.87 -7.60
N GLU A 90 -0.66 -33.69 -7.82
CA GLU A 90 -1.33 -32.38 -7.74
C GLU A 90 -1.14 -31.74 -6.36
N ASN A 91 -1.25 -32.55 -5.30
CA ASN A 91 -1.08 -32.08 -3.94
C ASN A 91 0.36 -31.65 -3.66
N TYR A 92 1.36 -32.46 -4.04
CA TYR A 92 2.77 -32.10 -3.90
C TYR A 92 3.14 -30.87 -4.72
N ASN A 93 2.64 -30.75 -5.96
CA ASN A 93 2.85 -29.57 -6.80
C ASN A 93 2.30 -28.30 -6.14
N LYS A 94 1.12 -28.39 -5.50
CA LYS A 94 0.54 -27.28 -4.72
C LYS A 94 1.39 -26.93 -3.50
N PHE A 95 1.92 -27.92 -2.78
CA PHE A 95 2.83 -27.70 -1.65
C PHE A 95 4.15 -27.04 -2.07
N ILE A 96 4.73 -27.48 -3.18
CA ILE A 96 5.94 -26.88 -3.76
C ILE A 96 5.64 -25.43 -4.14
N SER A 97 4.54 -25.18 -4.86
CA SER A 97 4.14 -23.84 -5.27
C SER A 97 3.89 -22.91 -4.08
N ALA A 98 3.23 -23.41 -3.03
CA ALA A 98 3.02 -22.65 -1.79
C ALA A 98 4.34 -22.34 -1.09
N THR A 99 5.26 -23.31 -1.05
CA THR A 99 6.60 -23.12 -0.47
C THR A 99 7.39 -22.06 -1.23
N ASP A 100 7.32 -22.05 -2.56
CA ASP A 100 8.01 -21.05 -3.37
C ASP A 100 7.36 -19.67 -3.26
N ALA A 101 6.03 -19.58 -3.13
CA ALA A 101 5.35 -18.34 -2.81
C ALA A 101 5.80 -17.75 -1.46
N ILE A 102 5.98 -18.59 -0.43
CA ILE A 102 6.51 -18.16 0.87
C ILE A 102 7.95 -17.65 0.74
N LYS A 103 8.81 -18.34 -0.01
CA LYS A 103 10.19 -17.87 -0.26
C LYS A 103 10.20 -16.52 -0.98
N TRP A 104 9.34 -16.36 -1.99
CA TRP A 104 9.20 -15.11 -2.72
C TRP A 104 8.72 -13.96 -1.81
N MET A 105 7.69 -14.21 -0.98
CA MET A 105 7.20 -13.24 0.00
C MET A 105 8.32 -12.82 0.96
N LYS A 106 9.08 -13.78 1.49
CA LYS A 106 10.21 -13.50 2.40
C LYS A 106 11.25 -12.60 1.74
N SER A 107 11.64 -12.91 0.49
CA SER A 107 12.63 -12.11 -0.24
C SER A 107 12.17 -10.67 -0.45
N ASN A 108 10.91 -10.46 -0.82
CA ASN A 108 10.37 -9.13 -1.05
C ASN A 108 10.26 -8.31 0.24
N ILE A 109 9.79 -8.92 1.33
CA ILE A 109 9.66 -8.22 2.63
C ILE A 109 11.04 -7.75 3.12
N VAL A 110 12.05 -8.63 3.04
CA VAL A 110 13.43 -8.26 3.42
C VAL A 110 13.99 -7.15 2.53
N GLY A 111 13.69 -7.18 1.22
CA GLY A 111 14.09 -6.09 0.31
C GLY A 111 13.39 -4.76 0.61
N MET A 112 12.13 -4.79 1.08
CA MET A 112 11.36 -3.58 1.43
C MET A 112 11.91 -2.88 2.67
N GLU A 113 12.35 -3.63 3.68
CA GLU A 113 12.93 -3.07 4.91
C GLU A 113 14.17 -2.22 4.59
N ALA A 114 15.11 -2.77 3.82
CA ALA A 114 16.30 -2.04 3.37
C ALA A 114 15.96 -0.79 2.54
N ASN A 115 14.95 -0.87 1.67
CA ASN A 115 14.51 0.28 0.89
C ASN A 115 13.87 1.38 1.78
N MET A 116 13.15 0.99 2.83
CA MET A 116 12.53 1.93 3.78
C MET A 116 13.60 2.61 4.64
N GLU A 117 14.64 1.89 5.07
CA GLU A 117 15.80 2.47 5.76
C GLU A 117 16.52 3.49 4.88
N GLN A 118 16.79 3.16 3.61
CA GLN A 118 17.39 4.10 2.67
C GLN A 118 16.53 5.33 2.42
N LEU A 119 15.20 5.18 2.40
CA LEU A 119 14.27 6.30 2.26
C LEU A 119 14.33 7.22 3.48
N LEU A 120 14.33 6.64 4.69
CA LEU A 120 14.44 7.40 5.93
C LEU A 120 15.75 8.20 5.97
N ASP A 121 16.86 7.58 5.57
CA ASP A 121 18.17 8.24 5.53
C ASP A 121 18.19 9.41 4.53
N LYS A 122 17.56 9.24 3.35
CA LYS A 122 17.37 10.32 2.38
C LYS A 122 16.50 11.45 2.93
N ILE A 123 15.41 11.14 3.62
CA ILE A 123 14.53 12.14 4.25
C ILE A 123 15.30 12.93 5.32
N MET A 124 16.08 12.24 6.17
CA MET A 124 16.93 12.89 7.18
C MET A 124 17.99 13.79 6.54
N SER A 125 18.61 13.35 5.45
CA SER A 125 19.57 14.15 4.67
C SER A 125 18.91 15.40 4.06
N VAL A 126 17.72 15.25 3.46
CA VAL A 126 16.94 16.39 2.93
C VAL A 126 16.55 17.35 4.04
N GLN A 127 16.07 16.85 5.18
CA GLN A 127 15.70 17.65 6.34
C GLN A 127 16.90 18.46 6.86
N SER A 128 18.04 17.80 7.09
CA SER A 128 19.28 18.46 7.54
C SER A 128 19.74 19.55 6.56
N ARG A 129 19.70 19.28 5.25
CA ARG A 129 20.03 20.27 4.22
C ARG A 129 19.04 21.43 4.19
N SER A 130 17.74 21.15 4.37
CA SER A 130 16.67 22.14 4.44
C SER A 130 16.86 23.06 5.64
N ASP A 131 17.11 22.49 6.82
CA ASP A 131 17.35 23.23 8.05
C ASP A 131 18.58 24.13 7.90
N ARG A 132 19.67 23.63 7.31
CA ARG A 132 20.86 24.44 7.04
C ARG A 132 20.58 25.62 6.11
N VAL A 133 19.84 25.39 5.03
CA VAL A 133 19.43 26.47 4.10
C VAL A 133 18.53 27.47 4.84
N ASN A 134 17.58 26.98 5.63
CA ASN A 134 16.62 27.81 6.35
C ASN A 134 17.32 28.71 7.39
N THR A 135 18.25 28.15 8.17
CA THR A 135 19.09 28.93 9.11
C THR A 135 19.87 30.01 8.37
N SER A 136 20.53 29.68 7.26
CA SER A 136 21.30 30.67 6.48
C SER A 136 20.42 31.78 5.89
N LEU A 137 19.25 31.44 5.38
CA LEU A 137 18.30 32.44 4.87
C LEU A 137 17.74 33.32 5.98
N PHE A 138 17.50 32.76 7.17
CA PHE A 138 17.06 33.52 8.33
C PHE A 138 18.08 34.58 8.73
N GLU A 139 19.36 34.21 8.86
CA GLU A 139 20.45 35.15 9.16
C GLU A 139 20.54 36.26 8.10
N LYS A 140 20.51 35.91 6.81
CA LYS A 140 20.54 36.90 5.73
C LYS A 140 19.36 37.86 5.78
N ARG A 141 18.15 37.37 6.06
CA ARG A 141 16.96 38.21 6.23
C ARG A 141 17.12 39.17 7.40
N GLU A 142 17.68 38.71 8.51
CA GLU A 142 17.95 39.57 9.67
C GLU A 142 18.94 40.69 9.33
N HIS A 143 20.01 40.39 8.59
CA HIS A 143 20.95 41.39 8.11
C HIS A 143 20.31 42.41 7.16
N ILE A 144 19.47 41.94 6.23
CA ILE A 144 18.73 42.80 5.30
C ILE A 144 17.78 43.73 6.08
N GLU A 145 17.08 43.23 7.08
CA GLU A 145 16.22 44.03 7.96
C GLU A 145 17.01 45.09 8.74
N LYS A 146 18.19 44.74 9.27
CA LYS A 146 19.10 45.70 9.91
C LYS A 146 19.50 46.82 8.93
N LEU A 147 19.90 46.48 7.71
CA LEU A 147 20.24 47.46 6.67
C LEU A 147 19.04 48.34 6.28
N HIS A 148 17.85 47.77 6.13
CA HIS A 148 16.63 48.53 5.85
C HIS A 148 16.30 49.51 6.98
N ARG A 149 16.42 49.11 8.24
CA ARG A 149 16.24 50.00 9.39
C ARG A 149 17.23 51.16 9.35
N THR A 150 18.52 50.87 9.16
CA THR A 150 19.56 51.92 9.06
C THR A 150 19.30 52.87 7.90
N ARG A 151 18.98 52.35 6.70
CA ARG A 151 18.64 53.17 5.53
C ARG A 151 17.42 54.05 5.79
N ASN A 152 16.39 53.53 6.43
CA ASN A 152 15.18 54.28 6.74
C ASN A 152 15.45 55.42 7.74
N LEU A 153 16.27 55.17 8.76
CA LEU A 153 16.70 56.21 9.70
C LEU A 153 17.53 57.28 8.97
N LEU A 154 18.48 56.87 8.15
CA LEU A 154 19.30 57.79 7.37
C LEU A 154 18.46 58.66 6.43
N ARG A 155 17.45 58.08 5.75
CA ARG A 155 16.49 58.83 4.93
C ARG A 155 15.68 59.84 5.75
N LYS A 156 15.28 59.50 6.98
CA LYS A 156 14.59 60.45 7.88
C LYS A 156 15.51 61.60 8.28
N VAL A 157 16.77 61.33 8.61
CA VAL A 157 17.76 62.37 8.98
C VAL A 157 18.05 63.29 7.80
N GLN A 158 18.26 62.73 6.60
CA GLN A 158 18.40 63.51 5.37
C GLN A 158 17.14 64.34 5.09
N GLY A 159 15.95 63.75 5.21
CA GLY A 159 14.69 64.48 5.05
C GLY A 159 14.58 65.69 5.97
N LYS A 160 14.97 65.56 7.25
CA LYS A 160 15.01 66.69 8.20
C LYS A 160 16.01 67.77 7.81
N LEU A 161 17.19 67.40 7.31
CA LEU A 161 18.22 68.36 6.90
C LEU A 161 17.73 69.30 5.79
N PHE A 162 16.90 68.78 4.88
CA PHE A 162 16.41 69.48 3.69
C PHE A 162 14.94 69.94 3.78
N SER A 163 14.28 69.76 4.92
CA SER A 163 12.89 70.22 5.10
C SER A 163 12.88 71.71 5.46
N ASP A 164 12.23 72.53 4.64
CA ASP A 164 12.10 73.98 4.87
C ASP A 164 11.23 74.33 6.09
N SER A 165 10.45 73.38 6.59
CA SER A 165 9.64 73.49 7.80
C SER A 165 10.41 73.20 9.10
N GLU A 166 11.65 72.69 9.02
CA GLU A 166 12.47 72.35 10.18
C GLU A 166 13.32 73.55 10.64
N SER A 167 13.52 73.68 11.97
CA SER A 167 14.30 74.78 12.54
C SER A 167 15.79 74.72 12.15
N ILE A 168 16.47 75.87 12.13
CA ILE A 168 17.93 75.96 11.85
C ILE A 168 18.73 75.05 12.82
N GLN A 169 18.32 74.97 14.07
CA GLN A 169 18.93 74.10 15.08
C GLN A 169 18.77 72.61 14.72
N ALA A 170 17.56 72.17 14.34
CA ALA A 170 17.30 70.78 13.96
C ALA A 170 18.07 70.35 12.70
N ARG A 171 18.25 71.27 11.75
CA ARG A 171 19.05 71.05 10.53
C ARG A 171 20.55 70.96 10.86
N ALA A 172 21.06 71.81 11.75
CA ALA A 172 22.44 71.77 12.22
C ALA A 172 22.75 70.44 12.95
N GLU A 173 21.85 69.98 13.82
CA GLU A 173 21.98 68.69 14.51
C GLU A 173 21.97 67.50 13.54
N ALA A 174 21.08 67.50 12.54
CA ALA A 174 21.06 66.46 11.50
C ALA A 174 22.35 66.42 10.67
N ALA A 175 22.93 67.59 10.34
CA ALA A 175 24.20 67.69 9.63
C ALA A 175 25.38 67.14 10.47
N VAL A 176 25.41 67.42 11.77
CA VAL A 176 26.42 66.88 12.69
C VAL A 176 26.33 65.35 12.75
N LEU A 177 25.11 64.79 12.87
CA LEU A 177 24.91 63.34 12.92
C LEU A 177 25.36 62.63 11.63
N LEU A 178 25.05 63.19 10.45
CA LEU A 178 25.51 62.61 9.17
C LEU A 178 27.04 62.70 9.02
N LYS A 179 27.66 63.79 9.47
CA LYS A 179 29.12 63.95 9.45
C LYS A 179 29.83 62.99 10.40
N GLN A 180 29.27 62.70 11.58
CA GLN A 180 29.79 61.69 12.49
C GLN A 180 29.72 60.26 11.92
N LEU A 181 28.75 60.00 11.05
CA LEU A 181 28.60 58.72 10.34
C LEU A 181 29.45 58.64 9.06
N ASP A 182 30.33 59.63 8.83
CA ASP A 182 31.15 59.79 7.61
C ASP A 182 30.31 59.74 6.31
N PHE A 183 29.04 60.16 6.42
CA PHE A 183 28.11 60.15 5.30
C PHE A 183 28.22 61.48 4.56
N PRO A 184 28.41 61.50 3.23
CA PRO A 184 28.57 62.74 2.49
C PRO A 184 27.30 63.58 2.59
N VAL A 185 27.43 64.75 3.21
CA VAL A 185 26.39 65.78 3.19
C VAL A 185 26.55 66.51 1.85
N CYS A 186 25.97 65.95 0.79
CA CYS A 186 25.98 66.60 -0.53
C CYS A 186 25.10 67.85 -0.49
N ILE A 187 25.71 69.02 -0.33
CA ILE A 187 25.05 70.33 -0.45
C ILE A 187 24.80 70.67 -1.95
N GLU A 188 25.45 69.95 -2.87
CA GLU A 188 25.49 70.31 -4.30
C GLU A 188 24.26 69.89 -5.14
N THR A 189 23.32 69.10 -4.63
CA THR A 189 22.14 68.70 -5.44
C THR A 189 21.14 69.86 -5.64
N PHE A 190 21.31 71.00 -4.98
CA PHE A 190 20.38 72.14 -5.03
C PHE A 190 20.89 73.37 -5.82
N ARG A 191 22.00 73.28 -6.56
CA ARG A 191 22.35 74.36 -7.51
C ARG A 191 21.49 74.33 -8.78
N SER A 192 20.73 73.25 -9.00
CA SER A 192 19.93 73.06 -10.22
C SER A 192 18.49 73.59 -10.11
N ASP A 193 17.96 73.79 -8.90
CA ASP A 193 16.54 74.18 -8.69
C ASP A 193 16.33 75.68 -8.38
N PHE A 194 17.41 76.48 -8.29
CA PHE A 194 17.34 77.94 -8.13
C PHE A 194 17.90 78.65 -9.38
N LYS A 195 17.24 78.45 -10.52
CA LYS A 195 17.38 79.36 -11.67
C LYS A 195 16.26 80.39 -11.55
N LEU A 196 16.59 81.56 -11.01
CA LEU A 196 15.72 82.73 -11.11
C LEU A 196 15.60 83.12 -12.59
N ASP A 197 14.36 83.27 -13.06
CA ASP A 197 14.03 84.20 -14.16
C ASP A 197 14.31 85.65 -13.72
#